data_AF-A0A3R6JZE8-F1
#
_entry.id   AF-A0A3R6JZE8-F1
#
_cell.length_a   1.000
_cell.length_b   1.000
_cell.length_c   1.000
_cell.angle_alpha   90.00
_cell.angle_beta   90.00
_cell.angle_gamma   90.00
#
_symmetry.space_group_name_H-M   'P 1'
#
loop_
_entity.id
_entity.type
_entity.pdbx_description
1 polymer ?
#
loop_
_entity_poly.entity_id
_entity_poly.type
_entity_poly.pdbx_seq_one_letter_code
_entity_poly.pdbx_strand_id
1 'polypeptide(L)'
;MPSENDIQLDRELMLTCLKEVAKEYHKQFKGGNIEIIIVGGASLAMNYNFRPGTTDIDAFIVAREDLKDIINKIGDKYNLPNGWLNQDFKYTDSYSPNIRQYSKYYASYSHCMEVRTIKDEYLIAMKLASYRPYKHDRSDIIGIIIENDRQGRSITFDKVDKAVRDLYGNWNKISVEAKLSLKSLLAAHSLETVYDEITKQEQISKNTLINFEEKYPGILSEDNVSDIVNCQTPKEDVLSVDDLIAKATEKVQQSNSRNVHTQSLSIDDFIL
;
A
#
# COMPACT_ATOMS: atom_id res chain seq x y z
N MET A 1 -2.16 -21.37 -17.88
CA MET A 1 -3.05 -20.22 -18.04
C MET A 1 -2.18 -19.06 -18.50
N PRO A 2 -2.55 -18.28 -19.53
CA PRO A 2 -1.78 -17.10 -19.88
C PRO A 2 -1.83 -16.14 -18.68
N SER A 3 -0.68 -15.62 -18.26
CA SER A 3 -0.56 -14.65 -17.16
C SER A 3 -1.48 -13.47 -17.43
N GLU A 4 -2.37 -13.17 -16.49
CA GLU A 4 -3.07 -11.88 -16.46
C GLU A 4 -2.00 -10.80 -16.55
N ASN A 5 -2.01 -10.05 -17.66
CA ASN A 5 -1.29 -8.78 -17.67
C ASN A 5 -1.94 -7.95 -16.57
N ASP A 6 -1.27 -7.78 -15.43
CA ASP A 6 -1.69 -6.89 -14.34
C ASP A 6 -1.94 -5.51 -14.95
N ILE A 7 -3.22 -5.19 -15.21
CA ILE A 7 -3.59 -3.89 -15.76
C ILE A 7 -3.17 -2.85 -14.72
N GLN A 8 -2.18 -2.04 -15.07
CA GLN A 8 -1.78 -0.93 -14.24
C GLN A 8 -2.75 0.23 -14.44
N LEU A 9 -3.40 0.65 -13.36
CA LEU A 9 -4.24 1.83 -13.31
C LEU A 9 -3.35 3.08 -13.36
N ASP A 10 -3.17 3.62 -14.55
CA ASP A 10 -2.59 4.94 -14.73
C ASP A 10 -3.58 6.04 -14.36
N ARG A 11 -3.09 7.29 -14.34
CA ARG A 11 -3.91 8.45 -13.98
C ARG A 11 -5.12 8.63 -14.89
N GLU A 12 -4.99 8.42 -16.19
CA GLU A 12 -6.08 8.67 -17.14
C GLU A 12 -7.19 7.63 -16.98
N LEU A 13 -6.82 6.37 -16.84
CA LEU A 13 -7.74 5.26 -16.62
C LEU A 13 -8.48 5.43 -15.29
N MET A 14 -7.79 5.75 -14.19
CA MET A 14 -8.43 6.01 -12.89
C MET A 14 -9.48 7.13 -12.99
N LEU A 15 -9.14 8.26 -13.63
CA LEU A 15 -10.06 9.38 -13.78
C LEU A 15 -11.27 9.02 -14.67
N THR A 16 -11.05 8.19 -15.69
CA THR A 16 -12.12 7.70 -16.56
C THR A 16 -13.07 6.79 -15.79
N CYS A 17 -12.56 5.81 -15.05
CA CYS A 17 -13.36 4.91 -14.24
C CYS A 17 -14.14 5.65 -13.15
N LEU A 18 -13.52 6.60 -12.43
CA LEU A 18 -14.20 7.43 -11.42
C LEU A 18 -15.35 8.25 -12.03
N LYS A 19 -15.16 8.85 -13.20
CA LYS A 19 -16.23 9.58 -13.91
C LYS A 19 -17.38 8.65 -14.28
N GLU A 20 -17.10 7.44 -14.75
CA GLU A 20 -18.13 6.47 -15.13
C GLU A 20 -18.89 5.93 -13.91
N VAL A 21 -18.20 5.67 -12.79
CA VAL A 21 -18.84 5.33 -11.50
C VAL A 21 -19.83 6.42 -11.09
N ALA A 22 -19.41 7.70 -11.11
CA ALA A 22 -20.29 8.81 -10.76
C ALA A 22 -21.48 8.96 -11.71
N LYS A 23 -21.27 8.78 -13.02
CA LYS A 23 -22.36 8.82 -14.02
C LYS A 23 -23.37 7.71 -13.80
N GLU A 24 -22.93 6.48 -13.60
CA GLU A 24 -23.82 5.34 -13.41
C GLU A 24 -24.60 5.47 -12.09
N TYR A 25 -23.94 5.91 -11.01
CA TYR A 25 -24.61 6.23 -9.75
C TYR A 25 -25.69 7.30 -9.92
N HIS A 26 -25.34 8.42 -10.57
CA HIS A 26 -26.31 9.50 -10.82
C HIS A 26 -27.50 9.01 -11.67
N LYS A 27 -27.24 8.18 -12.68
CA LYS A 27 -28.28 7.61 -13.55
C LYS A 27 -29.27 6.75 -12.76
N GLN A 28 -28.76 5.92 -11.85
CA GLN A 28 -29.54 4.96 -11.07
C GLN A 28 -30.33 5.62 -9.93
N PHE A 29 -29.72 6.54 -9.19
CA PHE A 29 -30.33 7.10 -7.97
C PHE A 29 -30.91 8.50 -8.13
N LYS A 30 -30.68 9.17 -9.27
CA LYS A 30 -31.16 10.54 -9.58
C LYS A 30 -30.76 11.58 -8.52
N GLY A 31 -29.68 11.34 -7.78
CA GLY A 31 -29.21 12.16 -6.66
C GLY A 31 -28.35 11.35 -5.69
N GLY A 32 -27.99 11.95 -4.56
CA GLY A 32 -27.12 11.37 -3.53
C GLY A 32 -25.73 12.01 -3.50
N ASN A 33 -25.04 11.83 -2.36
CA ASN A 33 -23.68 12.34 -2.14
C ASN A 33 -22.74 11.16 -1.89
N ILE A 34 -21.72 11.05 -2.72
CA ILE A 34 -20.59 10.14 -2.56
C ILE A 34 -19.37 10.99 -2.22
N GLU A 35 -18.62 10.55 -1.21
CA GLU A 35 -17.27 11.04 -0.97
C GLU A 35 -16.30 9.86 -1.12
N ILE A 36 -15.31 10.00 -2.01
CA ILE A 36 -14.22 9.05 -2.18
C ILE A 36 -12.92 9.76 -1.80
N ILE A 37 -12.23 9.24 -0.79
CA ILE A 37 -10.93 9.75 -0.38
C ILE A 37 -9.87 8.72 -0.74
N ILE A 38 -9.15 9.01 -1.82
CA ILE A 38 -8.13 8.12 -2.36
C ILE A 38 -6.84 8.25 -1.56
N VAL A 39 -6.25 7.11 -1.22
CA VAL A 39 -5.01 7.00 -0.45
C VAL A 39 -4.00 6.12 -1.20
N GLY A 40 -2.86 5.81 -0.56
CA GLY A 40 -1.90 4.81 -1.07
C GLY A 40 -1.32 5.13 -2.45
N GLY A 41 -1.09 4.08 -3.24
CA GLY A 41 -0.47 4.15 -4.57
C GLY A 41 -1.30 4.94 -5.60
N ALA A 42 -2.63 4.85 -5.52
CA ALA A 42 -3.52 5.63 -6.38
C ALA A 42 -3.41 7.13 -6.11
N SER A 43 -3.36 7.54 -4.84
CA SER A 43 -3.19 8.96 -4.49
C SER A 43 -1.87 9.51 -5.00
N LEU A 44 -0.79 8.71 -4.95
CA LEU A 44 0.49 9.05 -5.56
C LEU A 44 0.36 9.27 -7.07
N ALA A 45 -0.16 8.29 -7.80
CA ALA A 45 -0.29 8.33 -9.26
C ALA A 45 -1.22 9.45 -9.75
N MET A 46 -2.20 9.86 -8.95
CA MET A 46 -3.08 10.98 -9.29
C MET A 46 -2.44 12.36 -9.06
N ASN A 47 -1.53 12.48 -8.09
CA ASN A 47 -0.98 13.76 -7.64
C ASN A 47 0.46 14.02 -8.12
N TYR A 48 1.22 13.00 -8.48
CA TYR A 48 2.66 13.10 -8.75
C TYR A 48 3.09 12.33 -10.00
N ASN A 49 3.81 13.00 -10.90
CA ASN A 49 4.23 12.43 -12.18
C ASN A 49 5.27 11.31 -12.05
N PHE A 50 6.01 11.22 -10.94
CA PHE A 50 7.00 10.17 -10.73
C PHE A 50 6.37 8.78 -10.51
N ARG A 51 5.07 8.73 -10.18
CA ARG A 51 4.30 7.50 -9.99
C ARG A 51 3.42 7.27 -11.23
N PRO A 52 3.79 6.39 -12.18
CA PRO A 52 3.05 6.24 -13.42
C PRO A 52 1.69 5.55 -13.24
N GLY A 53 1.52 4.74 -12.20
CA GLY A 53 0.26 4.05 -11.91
C GLY A 53 0.32 3.15 -10.68
N THR A 54 -0.74 2.38 -10.49
CA THR A 54 -0.96 1.48 -9.35
C THR A 54 -1.74 0.23 -9.78
N THR A 55 -1.82 -0.79 -8.93
CA THR A 55 -2.61 -2.01 -9.17
C THR A 55 -4.10 -1.79 -8.89
N ASP A 56 -4.39 -0.97 -7.89
CA ASP A 56 -5.71 -0.76 -7.32
C ASP A 56 -5.82 0.64 -6.68
N ILE A 57 -7.06 1.06 -6.44
CA ILE A 57 -7.43 2.30 -5.76
C ILE A 57 -7.92 1.96 -4.35
N ASP A 58 -7.03 2.14 -3.38
CA ASP A 58 -7.41 2.21 -1.98
C ASP A 58 -8.16 3.51 -1.69
N ALA A 59 -9.36 3.43 -1.12
CA ALA A 59 -10.14 4.61 -0.78
C ALA A 59 -10.97 4.48 0.50
N PHE A 60 -11.12 5.58 1.24
CA PHE A 60 -12.20 5.73 2.21
C PHE A 60 -13.46 6.20 1.48
N ILE A 61 -14.53 5.43 1.57
CA ILE A 61 -15.76 5.69 0.82
C ILE A 61 -16.91 6.00 1.79
N VAL A 62 -17.54 7.15 1.62
CA VAL A 62 -18.82 7.52 2.24
C VAL A 62 -19.87 7.53 1.15
N ALA A 63 -20.68 6.47 1.09
CA ALA A 63 -21.71 6.30 0.08
C ALA A 63 -22.80 5.34 0.57
N ARG A 64 -23.82 5.15 -0.28
CA ARG A 64 -24.77 4.05 -0.13
C ARG A 64 -24.08 2.70 -0.41
N GLU A 65 -24.60 1.63 0.19
CA GLU A 65 -24.09 0.26 0.01
C GLU A 65 -24.11 -0.19 -1.46
N ASP A 66 -25.10 0.26 -2.23
CA ASP A 66 -25.28 -0.04 -3.65
C ASP A 66 -24.11 0.42 -4.54
N LEU A 67 -23.22 1.30 -4.05
CA LEU A 67 -22.08 1.78 -4.82
C LEU A 67 -21.13 0.63 -5.21
N LYS A 68 -21.06 -0.44 -4.40
CA LYS A 68 -20.19 -1.59 -4.67
C LYS A 68 -20.54 -2.27 -5.99
N ASP A 69 -21.83 -2.44 -6.29
CA ASP A 69 -22.28 -3.07 -7.52
C ASP A 69 -21.95 -2.21 -8.74
N ILE A 70 -22.03 -0.88 -8.60
CA ILE A 70 -21.63 0.05 -9.66
C ILE A 70 -20.10 -0.03 -9.88
N ILE A 71 -19.30 -0.06 -8.81
CA ILE A 71 -17.84 -0.18 -8.90
C ILE A 71 -17.47 -1.47 -9.64
N ASN A 72 -18.10 -2.60 -9.29
CA ASN A 72 -17.85 -3.88 -9.95
C ASN A 72 -18.25 -3.84 -11.43
N LYS A 73 -19.44 -3.31 -11.74
CA LYS A 73 -19.91 -3.14 -13.12
C LYS A 73 -18.96 -2.30 -13.98
N ILE A 74 -18.41 -1.22 -13.42
CA ILE A 74 -17.42 -0.40 -14.13
C ILE A 74 -16.09 -1.16 -14.24
N GLY A 75 -15.69 -1.92 -13.21
CA GLY A 75 -14.52 -2.81 -13.28
C GLY A 75 -14.61 -3.78 -14.46
N ASP A 76 -15.72 -4.51 -14.56
CA ASP A 76 -15.99 -5.45 -15.66
C ASP A 76 -15.94 -4.75 -17.03
N LYS A 77 -16.51 -3.55 -17.15
CA LYS A 77 -16.49 -2.76 -18.40
C LYS A 77 -15.08 -2.42 -18.87
N TYR A 78 -14.15 -2.20 -17.95
CA TYR A 78 -12.76 -1.83 -18.23
C TYR A 78 -11.78 -3.00 -18.04
N ASN A 79 -12.28 -4.23 -17.87
CA ASN A 79 -11.49 -5.45 -17.58
C ASN A 79 -10.56 -5.31 -16.36
N LEU A 80 -10.96 -4.53 -15.36
CA LEU A 80 -10.18 -4.33 -14.14
C LEU A 80 -10.34 -5.52 -13.18
N PRO A 81 -9.31 -5.85 -12.40
CA PRO A 81 -9.40 -6.92 -11.41
C PRO A 81 -10.47 -6.62 -10.37
N ASN A 82 -11.01 -7.68 -9.76
CA ASN A 82 -11.93 -7.52 -8.63
C ASN A 82 -11.22 -6.77 -7.50
N GLY A 83 -11.90 -5.79 -6.89
CA GLY A 83 -11.29 -4.93 -5.88
C GLY A 83 -10.42 -3.78 -6.44
N TRP A 84 -10.47 -3.47 -7.75
CA TRP A 84 -9.74 -2.34 -8.33
C TRP A 84 -10.02 -0.98 -7.65
N LEU A 85 -11.17 -0.83 -6.99
CA LEU A 85 -11.48 0.27 -6.07
C LEU A 85 -12.08 -0.35 -4.81
N ASN A 86 -11.33 -0.29 -3.70
CA ASN A 86 -11.64 -1.01 -2.47
C ASN A 86 -11.42 -0.12 -1.22
N GLN A 87 -11.71 -0.69 -0.04
CA GLN A 87 -11.50 -0.03 1.25
C GLN A 87 -10.55 -0.84 2.15
N ASP A 88 -9.72 -1.71 1.57
CA ASP A 88 -8.92 -2.71 2.29
C ASP A 88 -7.81 -2.06 3.11
N PHE A 89 -7.34 -0.88 2.70
CA PHE A 89 -6.41 -0.08 3.49
C PHE A 89 -6.88 0.16 4.94
N LYS A 90 -8.20 0.11 5.23
CA LYS A 90 -8.76 0.22 6.59
C LYS A 90 -8.26 -0.84 7.56
N TYR A 91 -7.79 -1.97 7.03
CA TYR A 91 -7.27 -3.10 7.81
C TYR A 91 -5.73 -3.09 7.88
N THR A 92 -5.09 -2.03 7.41
CA THR A 92 -3.63 -1.88 7.42
C THR A 92 -3.16 -0.90 8.48
N ASP A 93 -1.88 -0.95 8.83
CA ASP A 93 -1.26 0.01 9.76
C ASP A 93 -1.28 1.46 9.26
N SER A 94 -1.51 1.69 7.96
CA SER A 94 -1.65 3.03 7.39
C SER A 94 -2.99 3.69 7.72
N TYR A 95 -3.98 2.94 8.20
CA TYR A 95 -5.30 3.49 8.51
C TYR A 95 -5.24 4.52 9.64
N SER A 96 -6.07 5.56 9.49
CA SER A 96 -6.38 6.53 10.54
C SER A 96 -7.84 6.97 10.42
N PRO A 97 -8.57 7.08 11.55
CA PRO A 97 -9.92 7.64 11.54
C PRO A 97 -9.96 9.12 11.14
N ASN A 98 -8.82 9.83 11.21
CA ASN A 98 -8.73 11.26 10.92
C ASN A 98 -8.44 11.56 9.44
N ILE A 99 -8.28 10.54 8.57
CA ILE A 99 -7.94 10.71 7.14
C ILE A 99 -8.86 11.72 6.46
N ARG A 100 -10.16 11.68 6.77
CA ARG A 100 -11.14 12.60 6.19
C ARG A 100 -10.77 14.07 6.41
N GLN A 101 -10.34 14.43 7.63
CA GLN A 101 -9.99 15.80 8.01
C GLN A 101 -8.79 16.36 7.23
N TYR A 102 -7.84 15.49 6.87
CA TYR A 102 -6.56 15.89 6.28
C TYR A 102 -6.47 15.62 4.77
N SER A 103 -7.52 15.05 4.19
CA SER A 103 -7.66 14.91 2.75
C SER A 103 -7.87 16.26 2.05
N LYS A 104 -7.40 16.39 0.81
CA LYS A 104 -7.57 17.59 -0.02
C LYS A 104 -8.51 17.29 -1.19
N TYR A 105 -9.37 18.24 -1.52
CA TYR A 105 -10.22 18.17 -2.71
C TYR A 105 -9.38 17.93 -3.96
N TYR A 106 -9.85 17.03 -4.83
CA TYR A 106 -9.22 16.72 -6.11
C TYR A 106 -10.16 17.05 -7.27
N ALA A 107 -11.39 16.53 -7.27
CA ALA A 107 -12.37 16.77 -8.32
C ALA A 107 -13.80 16.45 -7.86
N SER A 108 -14.80 16.99 -8.57
CA SER A 108 -16.20 16.58 -8.46
C SER A 108 -16.71 16.02 -9.79
N TYR A 109 -17.53 14.99 -9.73
CA TYR A 109 -18.11 14.32 -10.89
C TYR A 109 -19.63 14.17 -10.77
N SER A 110 -20.34 14.36 -11.89
CA SER A 110 -21.79 14.17 -12.06
C SER A 110 -22.67 14.82 -10.98
N HIS A 111 -22.18 15.88 -10.33
CA HIS A 111 -22.84 16.60 -9.22
C HIS A 111 -23.25 15.74 -8.02
N CYS A 112 -22.74 14.51 -7.92
CA CYS A 112 -23.08 13.55 -6.86
C CYS A 112 -21.85 12.96 -6.16
N MET A 113 -20.65 13.13 -6.73
CA MET A 113 -19.43 12.52 -6.21
C MET A 113 -18.31 13.55 -6.04
N GLU A 114 -17.81 13.66 -4.82
CA GLU A 114 -16.57 14.38 -4.50
C GLU A 114 -15.42 13.38 -4.35
N VAL A 115 -14.33 13.64 -5.07
CA VAL A 115 -13.07 12.90 -4.96
C VAL A 115 -12.06 13.78 -4.24
N ARG A 116 -11.48 13.22 -3.18
CA ARG A 116 -10.42 13.82 -2.37
C ARG A 116 -9.21 12.90 -2.38
N THR A 117 -8.04 13.43 -2.05
CA THR A 117 -6.78 12.66 -2.01
C THR A 117 -5.97 13.01 -0.76
N ILE A 118 -5.17 12.06 -0.27
CA ILE A 118 -4.12 12.34 0.72
C ILE A 118 -2.80 12.61 0.00
N LYS A 119 -2.14 13.74 0.30
CA LYS A 119 -0.91 14.15 -0.39
C LYS A 119 0.11 14.80 0.56
N ASP A 120 1.31 15.03 0.04
CA ASP A 120 2.42 15.71 0.70
C ASP A 120 2.82 15.01 2.03
N GLU A 121 3.04 15.76 3.11
CA GLU A 121 3.47 15.23 4.41
C GLU A 121 2.53 14.17 5.01
N TYR A 122 1.22 14.23 4.72
CA TYR A 122 0.26 13.22 5.20
C TYR A 122 0.40 11.90 4.48
N LEU A 123 0.73 11.93 3.19
CA LEU A 123 0.99 10.72 2.42
C LEU A 123 2.32 10.08 2.84
N ILE A 124 3.33 10.90 3.16
CA ILE A 124 4.58 10.42 3.79
C ILE A 124 4.29 9.77 5.14
N ALA A 125 3.48 10.40 6.00
CA ALA A 125 3.10 9.80 7.29
C ALA A 125 2.39 8.45 7.12
N MET A 126 1.52 8.31 6.12
CA MET A 126 0.90 7.03 5.77
C MET A 126 1.91 5.97 5.32
N LYS A 127 2.87 6.36 4.47
CA LYS A 127 3.96 5.47 4.03
C LYS A 127 4.85 5.01 5.17
N LEU A 128 5.15 5.87 6.13
CA LEU A 128 5.94 5.53 7.31
C LEU A 128 5.21 4.56 8.25
N ALA A 129 3.88 4.63 8.33
CA ALA A 129 3.08 3.74 9.15
C ALA A 129 3.03 2.31 8.59
N SER A 130 3.00 2.15 7.26
CA SER A 130 3.00 0.85 6.58
C SER A 130 4.30 0.61 5.79
N TYR A 131 5.43 0.94 6.40
CA TYR A 131 6.71 1.06 5.71
C TYR A 131 7.26 -0.29 5.25
N ARG A 132 7.42 -0.49 3.94
CA ARG A 132 8.04 -1.67 3.33
C ARG A 132 9.24 -1.25 2.46
N PRO A 133 10.47 -1.36 2.98
CA PRO A 133 11.67 -0.81 2.33
C PRO A 133 12.00 -1.48 0.98
N TYR A 134 11.48 -2.69 0.73
CA TYR A 134 11.71 -3.50 -0.47
C TYR A 134 10.68 -3.27 -1.59
N LYS A 135 9.61 -2.49 -1.35
CA LYS A 135 8.60 -2.17 -2.37
C LYS A 135 8.88 -0.80 -3.00
N HIS A 136 8.01 0.18 -2.77
CA HIS A 136 8.12 1.52 -3.32
C HIS A 136 8.14 2.60 -2.24
N ASP A 137 8.10 2.22 -0.96
CA ASP A 137 7.84 3.19 0.09
C ASP A 137 8.99 4.19 0.25
N ARG A 138 10.24 3.84 -0.12
CA ARG A 138 11.37 4.77 -0.11
C ARG A 138 11.35 5.70 -1.31
N SER A 139 11.22 5.16 -2.53
CA SER A 139 11.15 5.99 -3.73
C SER A 139 9.94 6.94 -3.67
N ASP A 140 8.78 6.47 -3.18
CA ASP A 140 7.59 7.30 -3.04
C ASP A 140 7.80 8.48 -2.07
N ILE A 141 8.43 8.25 -0.90
CA ILE A 141 8.72 9.34 0.06
C ILE A 141 9.64 10.39 -0.58
N ILE A 142 10.70 9.94 -1.26
CA ILE A 142 11.67 10.84 -1.89
C ILE A 142 11.04 11.61 -3.04
N GLY A 143 10.27 10.93 -3.89
CA GLY A 143 9.55 11.55 -4.99
C GLY A 143 8.60 12.64 -4.50
N ILE A 144 7.88 12.41 -3.39
CA ILE A 144 7.04 13.45 -2.77
C ILE A 144 7.89 14.64 -2.33
N ILE A 145 9.04 14.41 -1.68
CA ILE A 145 9.93 15.49 -1.20
C ILE A 145 10.45 16.32 -2.38
N ILE A 146 11.02 15.67 -3.40
CA ILE A 146 11.58 16.33 -4.60
C ILE A 146 10.51 17.16 -5.31
N GLU A 147 9.34 16.58 -5.57
CA GLU A 147 8.28 17.29 -6.31
C GLU A 147 7.70 18.45 -5.50
N ASN A 148 7.61 18.32 -4.17
CA ASN A 148 7.21 19.45 -3.32
C ASN A 148 8.25 20.56 -3.31
N ASP A 149 9.54 20.22 -3.27
CA ASP A 149 10.62 21.21 -3.28
C ASP A 149 10.67 21.99 -4.60
N ARG A 150 10.51 21.31 -5.74
CA ARG A 150 10.37 21.93 -7.07
C ARG A 150 9.22 22.92 -7.16
N GLN A 151 8.18 22.72 -6.35
CA GLN A 151 7.01 23.61 -6.27
C GLN A 151 7.13 24.67 -5.17
N GLY A 152 8.29 24.79 -4.51
CA GLY A 152 8.53 25.74 -3.41
C GLY A 152 7.78 25.39 -2.12
N ARG A 153 7.35 24.13 -1.95
CA ARG A 153 6.56 23.64 -0.81
C ARG A 153 7.35 22.63 0.02
N SER A 154 8.62 22.88 0.28
CA SER A 154 9.57 21.95 0.92
C SER A 154 8.98 21.22 2.14
N ILE A 155 9.18 19.91 2.19
CA ILE A 155 8.73 19.03 3.28
C ILE A 155 9.81 18.98 4.35
N THR A 156 9.49 19.49 5.54
CA THR A 156 10.41 19.46 6.70
C THR A 156 10.04 18.31 7.65
N PHE A 157 10.96 17.96 8.54
CA PHE A 157 10.67 17.01 9.61
C PHE A 157 9.45 17.44 10.44
N ASP A 158 9.33 18.73 10.77
CA ASP A 158 8.20 19.25 11.57
C ASP A 158 6.85 19.07 10.88
N LYS A 159 6.79 19.22 9.55
CA LYS A 159 5.55 18.96 8.78
C LYS A 159 5.18 17.48 8.86
N VAL A 160 6.15 16.59 8.74
CA VAL A 160 5.93 15.14 8.85
C VAL A 160 5.57 14.74 10.28
N ASP A 161 6.23 15.29 11.30
CA ASP A 161 5.89 15.07 12.71
C ASP A 161 4.45 15.50 13.00
N LYS A 162 4.05 16.68 12.51
CA LYS A 162 2.68 17.15 12.62
C LYS A 162 1.71 16.17 11.97
N ALA A 163 1.97 15.75 10.73
CA ALA A 163 1.11 14.82 10.01
C ALA A 163 0.99 13.45 10.71
N VAL A 164 2.09 12.94 11.28
CA VAL A 164 2.08 11.70 12.08
C VAL A 164 1.22 11.86 13.33
N ARG A 165 1.34 12.97 14.06
CA ARG A 165 0.53 13.24 15.26
C ARG A 165 -0.94 13.44 14.92
N ASP A 166 -1.22 14.15 13.84
CA ASP A 166 -2.55 14.40 13.32
C ASP A 166 -3.28 13.09 12.96
N LEU A 167 -2.59 12.17 12.29
CA LEU A 167 -3.18 10.90 11.88
C LEU A 167 -3.19 9.85 13.00
N TYR A 168 -2.15 9.80 13.84
CA TYR A 168 -1.88 8.65 14.69
C TYR A 168 -1.63 8.99 16.16
N GLY A 169 -1.71 10.27 16.52
CA GLY A 169 -1.47 10.79 17.86
C GLY A 169 0.01 10.87 18.25
N ASN A 170 0.82 9.89 17.85
CA ASN A 170 2.26 9.83 18.13
C ASN A 170 2.98 8.87 17.16
N TRP A 171 4.27 8.71 17.38
CA TRP A 171 5.17 7.89 16.55
C TRP A 171 5.26 6.42 16.98
N ASN A 172 4.49 5.94 17.96
CA ASN A 172 4.70 4.62 18.57
C ASN A 172 4.51 3.47 17.58
N LYS A 173 3.58 3.61 16.63
CA LYS A 173 3.31 2.59 15.61
C LYS A 173 4.28 2.61 14.42
N ILE A 174 5.10 3.64 14.29
CA ILE A 174 6.05 3.77 13.19
C ILE A 174 7.35 3.08 13.61
N SER A 175 7.84 2.17 12.76
CA SER A 175 9.04 1.38 13.03
C SER A 175 10.28 2.28 13.19
N VAL A 176 11.27 1.78 13.94
CA VAL A 176 12.56 2.47 14.11
C VAL A 176 13.24 2.67 12.76
N GLU A 177 13.16 1.66 11.90
CA GLU A 177 13.70 1.70 10.53
C GLU A 177 13.09 2.83 9.71
N ALA A 178 11.75 2.96 9.68
CA ALA A 178 11.06 4.02 8.95
C ALA A 178 11.50 5.42 9.44
N LYS A 179 11.65 5.60 10.76
CA LYS A 179 12.13 6.85 11.37
C LYS A 179 13.56 7.20 10.94
N LEU A 180 14.46 6.21 10.97
CA LEU A 180 15.85 6.40 10.56
C LEU A 180 15.92 6.73 9.07
N SER A 181 15.13 6.04 8.25
CA SER A 181 15.05 6.29 6.81
C SER A 181 14.61 7.73 6.53
N LEU A 182 13.50 8.19 7.14
CA LEU A 182 13.04 9.58 6.97
C LEU A 182 14.13 10.60 7.33
N LYS A 183 14.81 10.43 8.46
CA LYS A 183 15.88 11.34 8.89
C LYS A 183 17.02 11.39 7.88
N SER A 184 17.47 10.23 7.41
CA SER A 184 18.54 10.13 6.42
C SER A 184 18.15 10.79 5.09
N LEU A 185 16.89 10.61 4.65
CA LEU A 185 16.39 11.22 3.43
C LEU A 185 16.31 12.74 3.55
N LEU A 186 15.76 13.27 4.64
CA LEU A 186 15.67 14.72 4.85
C LEU A 186 17.02 15.42 5.02
N ALA A 187 18.08 14.67 5.38
CA ALA A 187 19.45 15.17 5.51
C ALA A 187 20.30 14.97 4.24
N ALA A 188 19.76 14.31 3.20
CA ALA A 188 20.50 14.04 1.99
C ALA A 188 20.75 15.32 1.19
N HIS A 189 21.98 15.49 0.70
CA HIS A 189 22.38 16.68 -0.07
C HIS A 189 21.95 16.61 -1.55
N SER A 190 21.85 15.40 -2.12
CA SER A 190 21.41 15.17 -3.50
C SER A 190 20.30 14.12 -3.52
N LEU A 191 19.05 14.57 -3.43
CA LEU A 191 17.90 13.66 -3.37
C LEU A 191 17.66 12.94 -4.68
N GLU A 192 17.94 13.57 -5.82
CA GLU A 192 17.78 12.99 -7.15
C GLU A 192 18.69 11.79 -7.36
N THR A 193 19.97 11.90 -6.98
CA THR A 193 20.90 10.75 -7.07
C THR A 193 20.47 9.61 -6.14
N VAL A 194 20.00 9.96 -4.94
CA VAL A 194 19.49 8.97 -3.98
C VAL A 194 18.21 8.30 -4.51
N TYR A 195 17.34 9.05 -5.18
CA TYR A 195 16.12 8.54 -5.81
C TYR A 195 16.43 7.50 -6.90
N ASP A 196 17.38 7.79 -7.79
CA ASP A 196 17.77 6.88 -8.87
C ASP A 196 18.34 5.57 -8.33
N GLU A 197 19.19 5.65 -7.30
CA GLU A 197 19.78 4.47 -6.65
C GLU A 197 18.71 3.60 -5.97
N ILE A 198 17.80 4.24 -5.23
CA ILE A 198 16.73 3.53 -4.52
C ILE A 198 15.76 2.88 -5.50
N THR A 199 15.39 3.57 -6.57
CA THR A 199 14.48 3.01 -7.59
C THR A 199 15.10 1.77 -8.24
N LYS A 200 16.42 1.75 -8.48
CA LYS A 200 17.13 0.56 -8.95
C LYS A 200 17.11 -0.57 -7.92
N GLN A 201 17.38 -0.26 -6.65
CA GLN A 201 17.35 -1.26 -5.56
C GLN A 201 15.97 -1.88 -5.39
N GLU A 202 14.91 -1.07 -5.44
CA GLU A 202 13.52 -1.53 -5.39
C GLU A 202 13.17 -2.40 -6.59
N GLN A 203 13.64 -2.06 -7.80
CA GLN A 203 13.43 -2.87 -8.99
C GLN A 203 14.15 -4.23 -8.90
N ILE A 204 15.39 -4.25 -8.38
CA ILE A 204 16.13 -5.49 -8.11
C ILE A 204 15.36 -6.34 -7.10
N SER A 205 14.93 -5.73 -5.99
CA SER A 205 14.15 -6.41 -4.94
C SER A 205 12.87 -7.02 -5.51
N LYS A 206 12.12 -6.27 -6.32
CA LYS A 206 10.93 -6.76 -7.02
C LYS A 206 11.24 -7.96 -7.90
N ASN A 207 12.25 -7.88 -8.76
CA ASN A 207 12.63 -8.97 -9.66
C ASN A 207 13.05 -10.22 -8.87
N THR A 208 13.76 -10.04 -7.76
CA THR A 208 14.16 -11.13 -6.88
C THR A 208 12.96 -11.84 -6.26
N LEU A 209 11.96 -11.08 -5.80
CA LEU A 209 10.75 -11.65 -5.21
C LEU A 209 9.91 -12.40 -6.24
N ILE A 210 9.79 -11.87 -7.47
CA ILE A 210 9.13 -12.56 -8.58
C ILE A 210 9.85 -13.88 -8.88
N ASN A 211 11.17 -13.85 -9.05
CA ASN A 211 11.96 -15.06 -9.32
C ASN A 211 11.88 -16.09 -8.18
N PHE A 212 11.77 -15.64 -6.93
CA PHE A 212 11.60 -16.52 -5.79
C PHE A 212 10.23 -17.20 -5.81
N GLU A 213 9.16 -16.44 -6.04
CA GLU A 213 7.80 -16.97 -6.13
C GLU A 213 7.62 -17.94 -7.31
N GLU A 214 8.27 -17.68 -8.46
CA GLU A 214 8.29 -18.62 -9.60
C GLU A 214 8.99 -19.95 -9.26
N LYS A 215 10.07 -19.91 -8.48
CA LYS A 215 10.82 -21.10 -8.06
C LYS A 215 10.16 -21.84 -6.91
N TYR A 216 9.51 -21.12 -6.01
CA TYR A 216 8.92 -21.63 -4.77
C TYR A 216 7.50 -21.08 -4.57
N PRO A 217 6.52 -21.49 -5.41
CA PRO A 217 5.17 -20.93 -5.35
C PRO A 217 4.50 -21.13 -3.99
N GLY A 218 3.92 -20.07 -3.45
CA GLY A 218 3.18 -20.07 -2.18
C GLY A 218 4.04 -20.06 -0.92
N ILE A 219 5.36 -19.92 -1.04
CA ILE A 219 6.27 -19.80 0.12
C ILE A 219 6.46 -18.34 0.54
N LEU A 220 6.34 -17.38 -0.39
CA LEU A 220 6.57 -15.97 -0.08
C LEU A 220 5.49 -15.42 0.89
N SER A 221 5.93 -14.76 1.94
CA SER A 221 5.06 -14.16 2.97
C SER A 221 5.68 -12.90 3.55
N GLU A 222 4.87 -12.02 4.15
CA GLU A 222 5.37 -10.78 4.78
C GLU A 222 6.49 -11.04 5.81
N ASP A 223 6.45 -12.18 6.48
CA ASP A 223 7.43 -12.58 7.49
C ASP A 223 8.81 -12.93 6.91
N ASN A 224 8.89 -13.40 5.66
CA ASN A 224 10.15 -13.86 5.05
C ASN A 224 10.67 -12.94 3.93
N VAL A 225 9.90 -11.93 3.52
CA VAL A 225 10.30 -11.03 2.43
C VAL A 225 11.62 -10.31 2.72
N SER A 226 11.80 -9.78 3.94
CA SER A 226 13.02 -9.07 4.30
C SER A 226 14.25 -9.98 4.23
N ASP A 227 14.12 -11.24 4.66
CA ASP A 227 15.23 -12.19 4.64
C ASP A 227 15.63 -12.53 3.20
N ILE A 228 14.64 -12.78 2.32
CA ILE A 228 14.86 -13.10 0.91
C ILE A 228 15.55 -11.94 0.17
N VAL A 229 15.13 -10.71 0.43
CA VAL A 229 15.75 -9.51 -0.19
C VAL A 229 17.18 -9.30 0.34
N ASN A 230 17.42 -9.55 1.63
CA ASN A 230 18.73 -9.34 2.26
C ASN A 230 19.78 -10.40 1.88
N CYS A 231 19.38 -11.64 1.59
CA CYS A 231 20.27 -12.73 1.17
C CYS A 231 21.06 -12.47 -0.13
N GLN A 232 20.72 -11.42 -0.88
CA GLN A 232 21.45 -11.03 -2.09
C GLN A 232 22.49 -9.92 -1.86
N THR A 233 22.57 -9.35 -0.65
CA THR A 233 23.69 -8.47 -0.30
C THR A 233 24.86 -9.35 0.16
N PRO A 234 26.04 -9.30 -0.48
CA PRO A 234 27.22 -9.96 0.04
C PRO A 234 27.67 -9.22 1.30
N LYS A 235 27.15 -9.64 2.45
CA LYS A 235 27.73 -9.40 3.76
C LYS A 235 28.12 -10.75 4.31
N GLU A 236 29.34 -10.84 4.82
CA GLU A 236 30.08 -12.08 5.16
C GLU A 236 29.42 -12.99 6.22
N ASP A 237 28.18 -12.74 6.66
CA ASP A 237 27.45 -13.56 7.63
C ASP A 237 25.93 -13.56 7.36
N VAL A 238 25.49 -14.04 6.19
CA VAL A 238 24.05 -14.29 5.92
C VAL A 238 23.85 -15.76 5.59
N LEU A 239 22.93 -16.40 6.33
CA LEU A 239 22.48 -17.77 6.13
C LEU A 239 22.11 -18.03 4.66
N SER A 240 22.48 -19.21 4.15
CA SER A 240 22.17 -19.62 2.78
C SER A 240 20.64 -19.58 2.54
N VAL A 241 20.23 -19.40 1.28
CA VAL A 241 18.82 -19.58 0.87
C VAL A 241 18.30 -20.95 1.34
N ASP A 242 19.16 -21.97 1.37
CA ASP A 242 18.85 -23.31 1.86
C ASP A 242 18.60 -23.35 3.38
N ASP A 243 19.32 -22.52 4.16
CA ASP A 243 19.17 -22.42 5.62
C ASP A 243 17.87 -21.72 6.02
N LEU A 244 17.43 -20.74 5.20
CA LEU A 244 16.13 -20.07 5.39
C LEU A 244 14.95 -21.00 5.03
N ILE A 245 15.10 -21.81 3.98
CA ILE A 245 14.12 -22.84 3.61
C ILE A 245 13.98 -23.87 4.74
N ALA A 246 15.09 -24.31 5.34
CA ALA A 246 15.06 -25.23 6.48
C ALA A 246 14.30 -24.62 7.69
N LYS A 247 14.58 -23.36 8.02
CA LYS A 247 13.88 -22.65 9.12
C LYS A 247 12.39 -22.42 8.87
N ALA A 248 12.00 -22.10 7.64
CA ALA A 248 10.59 -21.92 7.27
C ALA A 248 9.83 -23.26 7.33
N THR A 249 10.46 -24.35 6.88
CA THR A 249 9.87 -25.69 6.89
C THR A 249 9.73 -26.25 8.31
N GLU A 250 10.70 -26.00 9.20
CA GLU A 250 10.64 -26.37 10.62
C GLU A 250 9.50 -25.65 11.37
N LYS A 251 9.27 -24.36 11.08
CA LYS A 251 8.16 -23.60 11.70
C LYS A 251 6.79 -24.15 11.31
N VAL A 252 6.61 -24.53 10.03
CA VAL A 252 5.35 -25.14 9.53
C VAL A 252 5.12 -26.54 10.13
N GLN A 253 6.18 -27.32 10.38
CA GLN A 253 6.08 -28.61 11.05
C GLN A 253 5.80 -28.48 12.57
N GLN A 254 6.33 -27.47 13.24
CA GLN A 254 6.04 -27.20 14.65
C GLN A 254 4.62 -26.68 14.88
N SER A 255 4.07 -25.86 13.98
CA SER A 255 2.67 -25.42 14.04
C SER A 255 1.70 -26.58 13.79
N ASN A 256 2.04 -27.49 12.87
CA ASN A 256 1.23 -28.68 12.61
C ASN A 256 1.33 -29.72 13.75
N SER A 257 2.49 -29.86 14.40
CA SER A 257 2.66 -30.77 15.55
C SER A 257 1.94 -30.28 16.81
N ARG A 258 1.81 -28.96 17.01
CA ARG A 258 1.00 -28.39 18.10
C ARG A 258 -0.50 -28.60 17.91
N ASN A 259 -0.99 -28.61 16.67
CA ASN A 259 -2.41 -28.89 16.39
C ASN A 259 -2.79 -30.37 16.51
N VAL A 260 -1.82 -31.30 16.41
CA VAL A 260 -2.07 -32.74 16.57
C VAL A 260 -2.09 -33.16 18.06
N HIS A 261 -1.52 -32.37 18.97
CA HIS A 261 -1.53 -32.67 20.41
C HIS A 261 -2.71 -32.11 21.22
N THR A 262 -3.67 -31.42 20.58
CA THR A 262 -4.95 -31.02 21.20
C THR A 262 -6.16 -31.81 20.71
N GLN A 263 -5.98 -32.85 19.89
CA GLN A 263 -7.03 -33.83 19.57
C GLN A 263 -6.73 -35.20 20.17
N SER A 264 -6.68 -35.27 21.51
CA SER A 264 -6.92 -36.53 22.24
C SER A 264 -7.43 -36.25 23.66
N LEU A 265 -8.53 -35.50 23.77
CA LEU A 265 -9.41 -35.61 24.92
C LEU A 265 -10.80 -35.96 24.39
N SER A 266 -11.19 -37.21 24.69
CA SER A 266 -12.50 -37.80 24.41
C SER A 266 -13.60 -37.01 25.12
N ILE A 267 -14.79 -36.97 24.51
CA ILE A 267 -15.98 -36.22 24.93
C ILE A 267 -16.73 -36.86 26.13
N ASP A 268 -16.16 -37.87 26.82
CA ASP A 268 -16.90 -38.66 27.81
C ASP A 268 -16.63 -38.35 29.31
N ASP A 269 -15.93 -37.27 29.69
CA ASP A 269 -15.57 -37.00 31.10
C ASP A 269 -16.21 -35.74 31.75
N PHE A 270 -17.40 -35.31 31.31
CA PHE A 270 -18.17 -34.31 32.07
C PHE A 270 -19.67 -34.67 32.19
N ILE A 271 -19.96 -35.72 32.97
CA ILE A 271 -21.21 -35.87 33.71
C ILE A 271 -20.86 -36.20 35.17
N LEU A 272 -20.76 -35.16 36.00
CA LEU A 272 -21.25 -35.05 37.40
C LEU A 272 -20.78 -33.73 38.02
#